data_AF-A0A1W1BT93-F1
#
_entry.id   AF-A0A1W1BT93-F1
#
_cell.length_a   1.000
_cell.length_b   1.000
_cell.length_c   1.000
_cell.angle_alpha   90.00
_cell.angle_beta   90.00
_cell.angle_gamma   90.00
#
_symmetry.space_group_name_H-M   'P 1'
#
loop_
_entity.id
_entity.type
_entity.pdbx_description
1 polymer ?
#
loop_
_entity_poly.entity_id
_entity_poly.type
_entity_poly.pdbx_seq_one_letter_code
_entity_poly.pdbx_strand_id
1 'polypeptide(L)'
;MRVAVECQSPLLQKSLELFLAKYLSAAKKCDIIVRDEACLGDERCFYIGSSAEADLQKPFSKSQLILALEKKYDDLYAVRDEEALIKKEYEEEESMDFAILQKRIESLTQEYQENILRAVKAFYEK
;
A
#
# COMPACT_ATOMS: atom_id res chain seq x y z
N MET A 1 -15.70 -2.01 2.53
CA MET A 1 -15.81 -0.66 1.94
C MET A 1 -16.47 0.32 2.91
N ARG A 2 -15.68 1.25 3.46
CA ARG A 2 -16.15 2.41 4.23
C ARG A 2 -16.01 3.67 3.39
N VAL A 3 -17.06 4.49 3.33
CA VAL A 3 -17.13 5.64 2.43
C VAL A 3 -17.36 6.91 3.23
N ALA A 4 -16.65 7.98 2.90
CA ALA A 4 -16.98 9.34 3.30
C ALA A 4 -17.49 10.12 2.09
N VAL A 5 -18.38 11.08 2.30
CA VAL A 5 -18.95 11.90 1.23
C VAL A 5 -18.58 13.36 1.50
N GLU A 6 -17.89 13.98 0.55
CA GLU A 6 -17.47 15.38 0.59
C GLU A 6 -17.75 16.00 -0.79
N CYS A 7 -18.99 16.46 -1.00
CA CYS A 7 -19.38 17.13 -2.24
C CYS A 7 -19.60 18.61 -1.99
N GLN A 8 -19.25 19.47 -2.94
CA GLN A 8 -19.61 20.90 -2.93
C GLN A 8 -21.11 21.09 -3.03
N SER A 9 -21.80 20.25 -3.83
CA SER A 9 -23.25 20.30 -3.96
C SER A 9 -23.95 19.72 -2.72
N PRO A 10 -24.68 20.53 -1.92
CA PRO A 10 -25.32 20.04 -0.70
C PRO A 10 -26.42 19.00 -0.97
N LEU A 11 -27.09 19.12 -2.13
CA LEU A 11 -28.12 18.17 -2.56
C LEU A 11 -27.51 16.81 -2.88
N LEU A 12 -26.41 16.80 -3.61
CA LEU A 12 -25.71 15.55 -3.95
C LEU A 12 -25.13 14.91 -2.69
N GLN A 13 -24.51 15.72 -1.82
CA GLN A 13 -23.99 15.26 -0.54
C GLN A 13 -25.08 14.56 0.29
N LYS A 14 -26.21 15.23 0.53
CA LYS A 14 -27.30 14.65 1.34
C LYS A 14 -27.92 13.42 0.69
N SER A 15 -28.04 13.41 -0.63
CA SER A 15 -28.53 12.24 -1.36
C SER A 15 -27.59 11.06 -1.18
N LEU A 16 -26.29 11.24 -1.39
CA LEU A 16 -25.29 10.19 -1.24
C LEU A 16 -25.17 9.71 0.21
N GLU A 17 -25.22 10.61 1.20
CA GLU A 17 -25.27 10.25 2.63
C GLU A 17 -26.47 9.34 2.95
N LEU A 18 -27.66 9.64 2.38
CA LEU A 18 -28.85 8.80 2.55
C LEU A 18 -28.71 7.45 1.84
N PHE A 19 -28.22 7.45 0.59
CA PHE A 19 -28.10 6.22 -0.20
C PHE A 19 -27.00 5.29 0.32
N LEU A 20 -25.90 5.85 0.82
CA LEU A 20 -24.73 5.13 1.32
C LEU A 20 -24.71 5.05 2.85
N ALA A 21 -25.84 5.31 3.53
CA ALA A 21 -25.91 5.31 5.00
C ALA A 21 -25.34 4.04 5.67
N LYS A 22 -25.47 2.89 5.01
CA LYS A 22 -24.91 1.60 5.50
C LYS A 22 -23.38 1.52 5.42
N TYR A 23 -22.77 2.29 4.52
CA TYR A 23 -21.33 2.29 4.24
C TYR A 23 -20.63 3.56 4.76
N LEU A 24 -21.40 4.53 5.28
CA LEU A 24 -20.90 5.82 5.71
C LEU A 24 -19.95 5.69 6.90
N SER A 25 -18.80 6.36 6.84
CA SER A 25 -17.85 6.44 7.93
C SER A 25 -17.26 7.85 8.05
N ALA A 26 -16.60 8.11 9.17
CA ALA A 26 -15.90 9.38 9.36
C ALA A 26 -14.74 9.50 8.35
N ALA A 27 -14.49 10.71 7.82
CA ALA A 27 -13.41 10.99 6.87
C ALA A 27 -12.02 10.51 7.31
N LYS A 28 -11.77 10.39 8.62
CA LYS A 28 -10.49 9.88 9.15
C LYS A 28 -10.33 8.36 9.07
N LYS A 29 -11.42 7.60 8.88
CA LYS A 29 -11.45 6.13 8.91
C LYS A 29 -12.13 5.53 7.68
N CYS A 30 -12.34 6.32 6.62
CA CYS A 30 -12.89 5.84 5.37
C CYS A 30 -11.79 5.28 4.45
N ASP A 31 -12.21 4.34 3.61
CA ASP A 31 -11.35 3.75 2.59
C ASP A 31 -11.46 4.54 1.28
N ILE A 32 -12.66 5.08 1.00
CA ILE A 32 -12.97 5.89 -0.19
C ILE A 32 -13.64 7.21 0.22
N ILE A 33 -13.28 8.31 -0.45
CA ILE A 33 -13.89 9.63 -0.29
C ILE A 33 -14.61 10.00 -1.59
N VAL A 34 -15.93 10.10 -1.56
CA VAL A 34 -16.74 10.49 -2.72
C VAL A 34 -16.82 12.00 -2.83
N ARG A 35 -16.44 12.55 -3.99
CA ARG A 35 -16.41 13.98 -4.28
C ARG A 35 -17.05 14.29 -5.62
N ASP A 36 -17.53 15.53 -5.79
CA ASP A 36 -18.10 16.04 -7.04
C ASP A 36 -17.16 16.97 -7.82
N GLU A 37 -15.91 17.08 -7.36
CA GLU A 37 -14.81 17.79 -8.01
C GLU A 37 -13.61 16.85 -8.21
N ALA A 38 -12.85 17.08 -9.29
CA ALA A 38 -11.65 16.32 -9.57
C ALA A 38 -10.60 16.58 -8.48
N CYS A 39 -10.05 15.51 -7.91
CA CYS A 39 -8.96 15.61 -6.94
C CYS A 39 -7.68 15.07 -7.54
N LEU A 40 -6.72 15.96 -7.74
CA LEU A 40 -5.38 15.64 -8.19
C LEU A 40 -4.55 15.29 -6.95
N GLY A 41 -4.34 13.99 -6.70
CA GLY A 41 -3.37 13.52 -5.68
C GLY A 41 -3.93 12.75 -4.49
N ASP A 42 -5.22 12.36 -4.49
CA ASP A 42 -5.75 11.41 -3.50
C ASP A 42 -6.29 10.16 -4.21
N GLU A 43 -5.58 9.04 -4.06
CA GLU A 43 -5.96 7.74 -4.63
C GLU A 43 -7.30 7.24 -4.09
N ARG A 44 -7.68 7.67 -2.89
CA ARG A 44 -8.96 7.30 -2.25
C ARG A 44 -10.12 8.14 -2.77
N CYS A 45 -9.86 9.18 -3.57
CA CYS A 45 -10.91 10.05 -4.08
C CYS A 45 -11.71 9.38 -5.20
N PHE A 46 -13.02 9.23 -5.01
CA PHE A 46 -13.98 8.81 -6.03
C PHE A 46 -14.71 10.03 -6.59
N TYR A 47 -14.38 10.42 -7.83
CA TYR A 47 -14.90 11.60 -8.48
C TYR A 47 -16.18 11.32 -9.29
N ILE A 48 -17.26 12.03 -8.93
CA ILE A 48 -18.56 11.97 -9.60
C ILE A 48 -18.81 13.27 -10.38
N GLY A 49 -18.73 13.20 -11.70
CA GLY A 49 -18.81 14.38 -12.57
C GLY A 49 -19.54 14.11 -13.88
N SER A 50 -19.51 15.09 -14.78
CA SER A 50 -19.93 14.91 -16.19
C SER A 50 -18.73 14.80 -17.13
N SER A 51 -17.50 14.92 -16.60
CA SER A 51 -16.26 14.79 -17.36
C SER A 51 -15.99 13.33 -17.76
N ALA A 52 -15.21 13.14 -18.83
CA ALA A 52 -14.68 11.83 -19.22
C ALA A 52 -13.74 11.22 -18.18
N GLU A 53 -13.11 12.06 -17.37
CA GLU A 53 -12.15 11.68 -16.32
C GLU A 53 -12.83 11.32 -14.99
N ALA A 54 -14.16 11.34 -14.93
CA ALA A 54 -14.90 10.97 -13.72
C ALA A 54 -14.90 9.46 -13.53
N ASP A 55 -14.65 9.01 -12.30
CA ASP A 55 -14.84 7.60 -11.90
C ASP A 55 -16.30 7.17 -12.13
N LEU A 56 -17.24 8.10 -11.98
CA LEU A 56 -18.64 7.89 -12.30
C LEU A 56 -19.26 9.12 -12.98
N GLN A 57 -19.78 8.89 -14.18
CA GLN A 57 -20.44 9.92 -14.97
C GLN A 57 -21.91 10.11 -14.58
N LYS A 58 -22.36 11.36 -14.53
CA LYS A 58 -23.77 11.74 -14.40
C LYS A 58 -24.47 11.68 -15.78
N PRO A 59 -25.73 11.19 -15.86
CA PRO A 59 -26.53 10.58 -14.80
C PRO A 59 -26.14 9.11 -14.56
N PHE A 60 -26.31 8.63 -13.33
CA PHE A 60 -26.06 7.25 -12.94
C PHE A 60 -27.18 6.69 -12.07
N SER A 61 -27.33 5.37 -12.08
CA SER A 61 -28.23 4.63 -11.20
C SER A 61 -27.55 4.24 -9.90
N LYS A 62 -28.36 3.86 -8.89
CA LYS A 62 -27.83 3.36 -7.61
C LYS A 62 -26.92 2.14 -7.79
N SER A 63 -27.28 1.21 -8.67
CA SER A 63 -26.46 0.02 -8.91
C SER A 63 -25.13 0.36 -9.57
N GLN A 64 -25.13 1.33 -10.51
CA GLN A 64 -23.89 1.82 -11.13
C GLN A 64 -22.96 2.47 -10.10
N LEU A 65 -23.51 3.26 -9.17
CA LEU A 65 -22.72 3.84 -8.07
C LEU A 65 -22.07 2.77 -7.20
N ILE A 66 -22.82 1.76 -6.77
CA ILE A 66 -22.29 0.68 -5.91
C ILE A 66 -21.23 -0.12 -6.66
N LEU A 67 -21.50 -0.52 -7.90
CA LEU A 67 -20.55 -1.29 -8.70
C LEU A 67 -19.24 -0.53 -8.94
N ALA A 68 -19.32 0.77 -9.23
CA ALA A 68 -18.15 1.61 -9.44
C ALA A 68 -17.34 1.80 -8.13
N LEU A 69 -18.02 1.94 -6.99
CA LEU A 69 -17.38 2.01 -5.68
C LEU A 69 -16.70 0.69 -5.29
N GLU A 70 -17.35 -0.45 -5.54
CA GLU A 70 -16.79 -1.78 -5.31
C GLU A 70 -15.56 -2.00 -6.19
N LYS A 71 -15.64 -1.67 -7.49
CA LYS A 71 -14.49 -1.74 -8.38
C LYS A 71 -13.32 -0.90 -7.88
N LYS A 72 -13.56 0.35 -7.48
CA LYS A 72 -12.50 1.22 -6.94
C LYS A 72 -11.93 0.68 -5.63
N TYR A 73 -12.77 0.09 -4.79
CA TYR A 73 -12.32 -0.58 -3.57
C TYR A 73 -11.41 -1.76 -3.93
N ASP A 74 -11.83 -2.62 -4.85
CA ASP A 74 -11.02 -3.77 -5.27
C ASP A 74 -9.69 -3.30 -5.89
N ASP A 75 -9.68 -2.27 -6.74
CA ASP A 75 -8.46 -1.71 -7.32
C ASP A 75 -7.50 -1.19 -6.22
N LEU A 76 -8.02 -0.47 -5.21
CA LEU A 76 -7.22 0.04 -4.09
C LEU A 76 -6.63 -1.04 -3.20
N TYR A 77 -7.26 -2.21 -3.10
CA TYR A 77 -6.78 -3.31 -2.25
C TYR A 77 -6.02 -4.39 -3.02
N ALA A 78 -6.29 -4.57 -4.31
CA ALA A 78 -5.48 -5.41 -5.20
C ALA A 78 -4.06 -4.87 -5.33
N VAL A 79 -3.91 -3.55 -5.49
CA VAL A 79 -2.60 -2.88 -5.49
C VAL A 79 -1.86 -3.05 -4.16
N ARG A 80 -2.58 -3.06 -3.03
CA ARG A 80 -1.98 -3.26 -1.70
C ARG A 80 -1.47 -4.69 -1.49
N ASP A 81 -2.12 -5.68 -2.08
CA ASP A 81 -1.64 -7.06 -2.05
C ASP A 81 -0.41 -7.22 -2.95
N GLU A 82 -0.36 -6.59 -4.13
CA GLU A 82 0.83 -6.58 -4.98
C GLU A 82 2.01 -5.83 -4.34
N GLU A 83 1.79 -4.66 -3.77
CA GLU A 83 2.83 -3.90 -3.03
C GLU A 83 3.32 -4.64 -1.79
N ALA A 84 2.44 -5.38 -1.09
CA ALA A 84 2.81 -6.21 0.05
C ALA A 84 3.58 -7.47 -0.37
N LEU A 85 3.25 -8.06 -1.53
CA LEU A 85 3.98 -9.18 -2.10
C LEU A 85 5.37 -8.74 -2.57
N ILE A 86 5.45 -7.64 -3.30
CA ILE A 86 6.72 -7.03 -3.72
C ILE A 86 7.56 -6.71 -2.48
N LYS A 87 7.01 -6.03 -1.48
CA LYS A 87 7.76 -5.70 -0.26
C LYS A 87 8.29 -6.94 0.48
N LYS A 88 7.51 -8.03 0.53
CA LYS A 88 7.98 -9.31 1.08
C LYS A 88 9.10 -9.93 0.26
N GLU A 89 8.99 -9.89 -1.07
CA GLU A 89 9.99 -10.44 -1.99
C GLU A 89 11.33 -9.70 -1.85
N TYR A 90 11.31 -8.36 -1.72
CA TYR A 90 12.50 -7.56 -1.44
C TYR A 90 13.07 -7.80 -0.03
N GLU A 91 12.22 -7.95 1.01
CA GLU A 91 12.67 -8.28 2.37
C GLU A 91 13.28 -9.69 2.45
N GLU A 92 12.75 -10.66 1.70
CA GLU A 92 13.28 -12.02 1.61
C GLU A 92 14.62 -12.05 0.85
N GLU A 93 14.76 -11.33 -0.27
CA GLU A 93 16.02 -11.20 -1.01
C GLU A 93 17.12 -10.51 -0.17
N GLU A 94 16.82 -9.40 0.51
CA GLU A 94 17.77 -8.73 1.42
C GLU A 94 18.20 -9.65 2.57
N SER A 95 17.28 -10.45 3.12
CA SER A 95 17.59 -11.41 4.18
C SER A 95 18.54 -12.51 3.70
N MET A 96 18.36 -12.98 2.45
CA MET A 96 19.23 -13.97 1.83
C MET A 96 20.64 -13.42 1.60
N ASP A 97 20.74 -12.17 1.12
CA ASP A 97 22.03 -11.52 0.84
C ASP A 97 22.79 -11.22 2.14
N PHE A 98 22.11 -10.77 3.20
CA PHE A 98 22.71 -10.58 4.52
C PHE A 98 23.20 -11.89 5.14
N ALA A 99 22.47 -12.99 4.99
CA ALA A 99 22.89 -14.30 5.50
C ALA A 99 24.16 -14.82 4.79
N ILE A 100 24.30 -14.55 3.48
CA ILE A 100 25.51 -14.89 2.72
C ILE A 100 26.69 -14.04 3.20
N LEU A 101 26.48 -12.73 3.36
CA LEU A 101 27.49 -11.80 3.87
C LEU A 101 27.98 -12.22 5.27
N GLN A 102 27.06 -12.57 6.17
CA GLN A 102 27.39 -13.02 7.52
C GLN A 102 28.29 -14.27 7.49
N LYS A 103 27.93 -15.29 6.71
CA LYS A 103 28.75 -16.51 6.55
C LYS A 103 30.15 -16.19 6.03
N ARG A 104 30.27 -15.23 5.12
CA ARG A 104 31.58 -14.83 4.57
C ARG A 104 32.44 -14.14 5.61
N ILE A 105 31.85 -13.25 6.42
CA ILE A 105 32.54 -12.58 7.53
C ILE A 105 33.02 -13.62 8.56
N GLU A 106 32.15 -14.56 8.96
CA GLU A 106 32.52 -15.63 9.89
C GLU A 106 33.70 -16.45 9.36
N SER A 107 33.65 -16.89 8.09
CA SER A 107 34.74 -17.62 7.46
C SER A 107 36.06 -16.84 7.46
N LEU A 108 36.04 -15.54 7.13
CA LEU A 108 37.25 -14.71 7.12
C LEU A 108 37.82 -14.50 8.52
N THR A 109 36.95 -14.31 9.53
CA THR A 109 37.39 -14.12 10.91
C THR A 109 38.02 -15.39 11.49
N GLN A 110 37.46 -16.56 11.18
CA GLN A 110 38.00 -17.84 11.62
C GLN A 110 39.36 -18.12 11.00
N GLU A 111 39.52 -17.89 9.69
CA GLU A 111 40.80 -18.01 9.00
C GLU A 111 41.86 -17.06 9.59
N TYR A 112 41.49 -15.81 9.86
CA TYR A 112 42.39 -14.84 10.47
C TYR A 112 42.83 -15.26 11.88
N GLN A 113 41.89 -15.74 12.70
CA GLN A 113 42.19 -16.26 14.05
C GLN A 113 43.17 -17.44 14.00
N GLU A 114 42.94 -18.41 13.10
CA GLU A 114 43.85 -19.54 12.92
C GLU A 114 45.25 -19.09 12.51
N ASN A 115 45.34 -18.12 11.60
CA ASN A 115 46.61 -17.58 11.13
C ASN A 115 47.38 -16.87 12.25
N ILE A 116 46.71 -16.09 13.10
CA ILE A 116 47.35 -15.49 14.29
C ILE A 116 47.87 -16.58 15.22
N LEU A 117 47.05 -17.58 15.54
CA LEU A 117 47.44 -18.66 16.45
C LEU A 117 48.65 -19.44 15.90
N ARG A 118 48.69 -19.72 14.60
CA ARG A 118 49.85 -20.36 13.95
C ARG A 118 51.10 -19.49 14.05
N ALA A 119 50.99 -18.19 13.76
CA ALA A 119 52.11 -17.26 13.83
C ALA A 119 52.67 -17.13 15.25
N VAL A 120 51.79 -17.05 16.26
CA VAL A 120 52.18 -17.00 17.67
C VAL A 120 52.83 -18.30 18.11
N LYS A 121 52.26 -19.47 17.78
CA LYS A 121 52.88 -20.77 18.08
C LYS A 121 54.27 -20.90 17.47
N ALA A 122 54.43 -20.53 16.21
CA ALA A 122 55.74 -20.54 15.54
C ALA A 122 56.79 -19.61 16.18
N PHE A 123 56.35 -18.59 16.92
CA PHE A 123 57.23 -17.67 17.65
C PHE A 123 57.60 -18.17 19.06
N TYR A 124 56.73 -18.94 19.72
CA TYR A 124 56.93 -19.42 21.10
C TYR A 124 57.41 -20.89 21.20
N GLU A 125 57.25 -21.70 20.16
CA GLU A 125 57.74 -23.10 20.09
C GLU A 125 59.14 -23.22 19.43
N LYS A 126 59.94 -22.13 19.45
CA LYS A 126 61.35 -22.11 19.06
C LYS A 126 62.28 -22.11 20.27
#